data_AF-B1MTG5-F1
#
_entry.id   AF-B1MTG5-F1
#
_cell.length_a   1.000
_cell.length_b   1.000
_cell.length_c   1.000
_cell.angle_alpha   90.00
_cell.angle_beta   90.00
_cell.angle_gamma   90.00
#
_symmetry.space_group_name_H-M   'P 1'
#
loop_
_entity.id
_entity.type
_entity.pdbx_description
1 polymer ?
#
loop_
_entity_poly.entity_id
_entity_poly.type
_entity_poly.pdbx_seq_one_letter_code
_entity_poly.pdbx_strand_id
1 'polypeptide(L)'
;MNGTRSWCTLVDLHPEDQAAGSVDILRLTLQGELTGDELEHIAQKAGRKTYAMVSGHSAGHSLASELVESHDGHEEIIKVYLKGRSGDKVIHEKNVNQLKSEVQYIQEARNCLQKLREDISSKLDRDLGDSLHQQEIQVVLEKPNGFSQSPPALCGSSPEVDIGINEDVESLRKSVKDLLAKLQEAERRHQSDRVAFEVTLSQYQREAEQSNVALQREEDRVEQREAEVGELQRRALAMETEHQALLAKVREGEMALEELRSSHADCQAEREKAATLEKEVAGLREKIHHLDDMLKSQQRKVRQMIEQLQNSKAVIQSKDAAIQELKEKIAYLEAENLELHDRMEHLIEKQISHGNFSTQARAKSESSGSIRISKPPSPKPMPLIRVVET
;
A
#
# COMPACT_ATOMS: atom_id res chain seq x y z
N MET A 1 -47.89 -0.27 -19.43
CA MET A 1 -46.91 0.83 -19.38
C MET A 1 -46.49 1.01 -17.93
N ASN A 2 -45.29 0.56 -17.56
CA ASN A 2 -44.44 1.14 -16.51
C ASN A 2 -43.10 0.41 -16.58
N GLY A 3 -42.09 1.16 -17.01
CA GLY A 3 -40.83 0.65 -17.53
C GLY A 3 -39.92 0.04 -16.48
N THR A 4 -39.34 -1.10 -16.85
CA THR A 4 -38.18 -1.73 -16.23
C THR A 4 -37.04 -0.71 -16.15
N ARG A 5 -36.73 -0.20 -14.96
CA ARG A 5 -35.55 0.66 -14.75
C ARG A 5 -34.33 -0.22 -14.47
N SER A 6 -33.45 -0.32 -15.46
CA SER A 6 -32.13 -0.93 -15.33
C SER A 6 -31.24 -0.04 -14.46
N TRP A 7 -30.65 -0.59 -13.40
CA TRP A 7 -29.78 0.13 -12.45
C TRP A 7 -28.37 0.41 -12.98
N CYS A 8 -28.03 -0.22 -14.11
CA CYS A 8 -26.74 -0.10 -14.78
C CYS A 8 -26.98 0.07 -16.28
N THR A 9 -26.26 1.00 -16.90
CA THR A 9 -26.18 1.08 -18.36
C THR A 9 -24.84 0.51 -18.80
N LEU A 10 -24.87 -0.57 -19.56
CA LEU A 10 -23.71 -1.14 -20.23
C LEU A 10 -23.55 -0.39 -21.56
N VAL A 11 -22.45 0.33 -21.74
CA VAL A 11 -22.12 0.97 -23.03
C VAL A 11 -20.89 0.29 -23.56
N ASP A 12 -21.06 -0.40 -24.68
CA ASP A 12 -19.98 -1.01 -25.45
C ASP A 12 -19.31 0.08 -26.28
N LEU A 13 -18.01 0.29 -26.09
CA LEU A 13 -17.25 1.33 -26.75
C LEU A 13 -16.32 0.68 -27.75
N HIS A 14 -16.83 0.38 -28.95
CA HIS A 14 -15.99 -0.09 -30.04
C HIS A 14 -15.56 1.11 -30.91
N PRO A 15 -14.25 1.41 -31.04
CA PRO A 15 -13.78 2.30 -32.08
C PRO A 15 -13.82 1.57 -33.43
N GLU A 16 -14.45 2.20 -34.43
CA GLU A 16 -14.43 1.79 -35.83
C GLU A 16 -13.00 1.89 -36.39
N ASP A 17 -12.18 0.86 -36.17
CA ASP A 17 -11.08 0.43 -37.06
C ASP A 17 -10.47 -0.86 -36.49
N GLN A 18 -10.82 -1.98 -37.13
CA GLN A 18 -10.65 -3.33 -36.61
C GLN A 18 -9.26 -3.91 -36.97
N ALA A 19 -8.40 -4.11 -35.96
CA ALA A 19 -7.21 -4.95 -36.04
C ALA A 19 -7.34 -6.14 -35.08
N ALA A 20 -6.96 -7.33 -35.53
CA ALA A 20 -7.08 -8.60 -34.82
C ALA A 20 -6.32 -8.56 -33.48
N GLY A 21 -7.07 -8.34 -32.40
CA GLY A 21 -6.56 -8.30 -31.03
C GLY A 21 -7.31 -7.35 -30.08
N SER A 22 -8.59 -7.01 -30.34
CA SER A 22 -9.32 -6.07 -29.48
C SER A 22 -9.72 -6.70 -28.15
N VAL A 23 -9.43 -5.98 -27.07
CA VAL A 23 -9.93 -6.25 -25.72
C VAL A 23 -11.30 -5.59 -25.59
N ASP A 24 -12.29 -6.33 -25.10
CA ASP A 24 -13.62 -5.78 -24.81
C ASP A 24 -13.54 -4.84 -23.60
N ILE A 25 -13.78 -3.54 -23.82
CA ILE A 25 -13.76 -2.52 -22.78
C ILE A 25 -15.20 -2.15 -22.44
N LEU A 26 -15.71 -2.72 -21.36
CA LEU A 26 -17.05 -2.42 -20.86
C LEU A 26 -16.98 -1.33 -19.78
N ARG A 27 -17.73 -0.25 -19.97
CA ARG A 27 -17.87 0.82 -18.96
C ARG A 27 -19.16 0.62 -18.17
N LEU A 28 -19.02 0.33 -16.87
CA LEU A 28 -20.16 0.27 -15.95
C LEU A 28 -20.36 1.63 -15.28
N THR A 29 -21.59 2.15 -15.33
CA THR A 29 -22.00 3.33 -14.58
C THR A 29 -23.15 2.94 -13.65
N LEU A 30 -22.93 3.04 -12.33
CA LEU A 30 -23.92 2.73 -11.31
C LEU A 30 -24.87 3.92 -11.15
N GLN A 31 -26.16 3.73 -11.40
CA GLN A 31 -27.15 4.79 -11.27
C GLN A 31 -27.68 4.79 -9.82
N GLY A 32 -27.06 5.59 -8.94
CA GLY A 32 -27.59 5.86 -7.61
C GLY A 32 -28.64 6.96 -7.68
N GLU A 33 -29.77 6.78 -7.00
CA GLU A 33 -30.80 7.80 -6.82
C GLU A 33 -30.25 8.99 -6.02
N LEU A 34 -29.67 9.96 -6.71
CA LEU A 34 -29.40 11.29 -6.20
C LEU A 34 -29.94 12.28 -7.23
N THR A 35 -30.77 13.21 -6.77
CA THR A 35 -31.29 14.28 -7.63
C THR A 35 -30.12 15.13 -8.15
N GLY A 36 -30.23 15.59 -9.40
CA GLY A 36 -29.10 16.06 -10.21
C GLY A 36 -28.20 17.13 -9.57
N ASP A 37 -28.73 17.93 -8.65
CA ASP A 37 -27.99 19.02 -7.99
C ASP A 37 -27.03 18.52 -6.89
N GLU A 38 -27.32 17.38 -6.24
CA GLU A 38 -26.43 16.80 -5.22
C GLU A 38 -25.24 16.03 -5.86
N LEU A 39 -25.46 15.45 -7.04
CA LEU A 39 -24.44 14.74 -7.81
C LEU A 39 -23.34 15.68 -8.34
N GLU A 40 -23.69 16.89 -8.75
CA GLU A 40 -22.71 17.86 -9.26
C GLU A 40 -21.82 18.42 -8.14
N HIS A 41 -22.39 18.60 -6.94
CA HIS A 41 -21.66 19.07 -5.76
C HIS A 41 -20.73 18.01 -5.15
N ILE A 42 -21.07 16.72 -5.26
CA ILE A 42 -20.22 15.59 -4.83
C ILE A 42 -19.16 15.25 -5.88
N ALA A 43 -19.48 15.32 -7.18
CA ALA A 43 -18.52 15.07 -8.26
C ALA A 43 -17.43 16.15 -8.38
N GLN A 44 -17.70 17.39 -7.96
CA GLN A 44 -16.67 18.43 -7.84
C GLN A 44 -15.77 18.22 -6.61
N LYS A 45 -16.24 17.51 -5.57
CA LYS A 45 -15.51 17.28 -4.32
C LYS A 45 -14.75 15.94 -4.29
N ALA A 46 -15.20 14.94 -5.04
CA ALA A 46 -14.55 13.66 -5.23
C ALA A 46 -14.27 13.47 -6.71
N GLY A 47 -13.01 13.68 -7.12
CA GLY A 47 -12.57 13.57 -8.51
C GLY A 47 -13.11 12.29 -9.18
N ARG A 48 -13.61 12.44 -10.42
CA ARG A 48 -14.23 11.38 -11.22
C ARG A 48 -13.35 10.12 -11.25
N LYS A 49 -13.73 9.07 -10.52
CA LYS A 49 -13.08 7.75 -10.60
C LYS A 49 -13.89 6.86 -11.54
N THR A 50 -13.35 6.64 -12.74
CA THR A 50 -13.84 5.63 -13.68
C THR A 50 -13.06 4.34 -13.49
N TYR A 51 -13.77 3.23 -13.27
CA TYR A 51 -13.17 1.90 -13.18
C TYR A 51 -13.43 1.16 -14.50
N ALA A 52 -12.36 0.71 -15.15
CA ALA A 52 -12.44 -0.15 -16.33
C ALA A 52 -11.99 -1.55 -15.93
N MET A 53 -12.79 -2.57 -16.23
CA MET A 53 -12.37 -3.97 -16.09
C MET A 53 -11.71 -4.41 -17.39
N VAL A 54 -10.46 -4.86 -17.31
CA VAL A 54 -9.70 -5.40 -18.44
C VAL A 54 -9.56 -6.89 -18.21
N SER A 55 -10.18 -7.69 -19.07
CA SER A 55 -10.06 -9.15 -19.04
C SER A 55 -8.74 -9.59 -19.67
N GLY A 56 -7.81 -10.06 -18.83
CA GLY A 56 -6.53 -10.62 -19.28
C GLY A 56 -6.68 -12.10 -19.63
N HIS A 57 -6.39 -12.45 -20.89
CA HIS A 57 -6.41 -13.82 -21.39
C HIS A 57 -5.27 -14.64 -20.76
N SER A 58 -5.53 -15.32 -19.64
CA SER A 58 -4.68 -16.41 -19.16
C SER A 58 -5.24 -17.73 -19.70
N ALA A 59 -4.52 -18.33 -20.64
CA ALA A 59 -4.78 -19.70 -21.09
C ALA A 59 -4.56 -20.68 -19.93
N GLY A 60 -5.63 -21.08 -19.25
CA GLY A 60 -5.54 -22.03 -18.15
C GLY A 60 -6.90 -22.34 -17.51
N HIS A 61 -7.53 -23.40 -18.00
CA HIS A 61 -8.61 -24.18 -17.39
C HIS A 61 -9.87 -23.44 -16.94
N SER A 62 -10.92 -23.61 -17.76
CA SER A 62 -12.33 -23.30 -17.46
C SER A 62 -12.70 -23.75 -16.04
N LEU A 63 -13.04 -22.79 -15.18
CA LEU A 63 -13.58 -23.08 -13.85
C LEU A 63 -14.98 -23.67 -14.05
N ALA A 64 -15.13 -24.95 -13.70
CA ALA A 64 -16.43 -25.62 -13.65
C ALA A 64 -17.30 -24.95 -12.58
N SER A 65 -18.05 -23.93 -12.99
CA SER A 65 -19.18 -23.41 -12.22
C SER A 65 -20.37 -24.32 -12.53
N GLU A 66 -20.72 -25.19 -11.59
CA GLU A 66 -21.96 -25.97 -11.66
C GLU A 66 -23.11 -25.11 -11.14
N LEU A 67 -24.07 -24.80 -12.01
CA LEU A 67 -25.32 -24.14 -11.62
C LEU A 67 -26.17 -25.15 -10.85
N VAL A 68 -26.49 -24.83 -9.59
CA VAL A 68 -27.52 -25.55 -8.84
C VAL A 68 -28.78 -24.70 -8.90
N GLU A 69 -29.77 -25.14 -9.68
CA GLU A 69 -31.06 -24.46 -9.77
C GLU A 69 -31.82 -24.62 -8.43
N SER A 70 -32.09 -23.50 -7.77
CA SER A 70 -32.99 -23.46 -6.60
C SER A 70 -34.44 -23.59 -7.06
N HIS A 71 -35.22 -24.48 -6.45
CA HIS A 71 -36.63 -24.73 -6.79
C HIS A 71 -37.60 -23.59 -6.36
N ASP A 72 -37.13 -22.37 -6.10
CA ASP A 72 -37.97 -21.25 -5.68
C ASP A 72 -37.51 -19.88 -6.24
N GLY A 73 -37.17 -19.87 -7.54
CA GLY A 73 -37.34 -18.73 -8.47
C GLY A 73 -36.69 -17.37 -8.19
N HIS A 74 -36.00 -17.15 -7.07
CA HIS A 74 -35.62 -15.81 -6.63
C HIS A 74 -34.20 -15.62 -6.13
N GLU A 75 -33.31 -16.62 -6.21
CA GLU A 75 -31.91 -16.42 -5.87
C GLU A 75 -30.97 -17.23 -6.78
N GLU A 76 -30.21 -16.53 -7.64
CA GLU A 76 -29.06 -17.12 -8.34
C GLU A 76 -27.89 -17.22 -7.35
N ILE A 77 -27.77 -18.34 -6.65
CA ILE A 77 -26.63 -18.59 -5.75
C ILE A 77 -25.42 -18.99 -6.59
N ILE A 78 -24.58 -18.02 -6.93
CA ILE A 78 -23.29 -18.29 -7.56
C ILE A 78 -22.31 -18.78 -6.49
N LYS A 79 -22.12 -20.10 -6.40
CA LYS A 79 -21.02 -20.69 -5.63
C LYS A 79 -19.70 -20.47 -6.36
N VAL A 80 -19.05 -19.34 -6.08
CA VAL A 80 -17.69 -19.07 -6.55
C VAL A 80 -16.69 -19.75 -5.62
N TYR A 81 -16.04 -20.81 -6.10
CA TYR A 81 -14.85 -21.34 -5.44
C TYR A 81 -13.67 -20.42 -5.73
N LEU A 82 -13.46 -19.44 -4.85
CA LEU A 82 -12.24 -18.65 -4.88
C LEU A 82 -11.07 -19.58 -4.57
N LYS A 83 -10.28 -19.91 -5.59
CA LYS A 83 -8.99 -20.58 -5.41
C LYS A 83 -8.06 -19.59 -4.72
N GLY A 84 -8.05 -19.62 -3.38
CA GLY A 84 -7.03 -18.93 -2.59
C GLY A 84 -5.65 -19.30 -3.11
N ARG A 85 -4.72 -18.34 -3.10
CA ARG A 85 -3.31 -18.57 -3.45
C ARG A 85 -2.85 -19.81 -2.69
N SER A 86 -2.06 -20.70 -3.31
CA SER A 86 -1.72 -22.00 -2.70
C SER A 86 -1.14 -21.91 -1.27
N GLY A 87 -0.55 -20.78 -0.90
CA GLY A 87 -0.13 -20.46 0.47
C GLY A 87 -1.27 -20.10 1.45
N ASP A 88 -2.32 -19.41 0.99
CA ASP A 88 -3.45 -18.99 1.83
C ASP A 88 -4.27 -20.19 2.32
N LYS A 89 -4.34 -21.26 1.52
CA LYS A 89 -5.00 -22.51 1.91
C LYS A 89 -4.27 -23.19 3.09
N VAL A 90 -2.94 -23.22 3.06
CA VAL A 90 -2.12 -23.82 4.12
C VAL A 90 -2.18 -22.98 5.40
N ILE A 91 -2.18 -21.65 5.27
CA ILE A 91 -2.33 -20.74 6.42
C ILE A 91 -3.72 -20.88 7.04
N HIS A 92 -4.77 -20.91 6.22
CA HIS A 92 -6.14 -21.09 6.71
C HIS A 92 -6.32 -22.45 7.40
N GLU A 93 -5.79 -23.52 6.82
CA GLU A 93 -5.83 -24.86 7.41
C GLU A 93 -5.07 -24.93 8.74
N LYS A 94 -3.90 -24.28 8.84
CA LYS A 94 -3.16 -24.16 10.09
C LYS A 94 -3.95 -23.39 11.16
N ASN A 95 -4.56 -22.27 10.79
CA ASN A 95 -5.38 -21.46 11.70
C ASN A 95 -6.62 -22.23 12.19
N VAL A 96 -7.27 -22.99 11.30
CA VAL A 96 -8.42 -23.84 11.65
C VAL A 96 -7.99 -24.97 12.59
N ASN A 97 -6.84 -25.59 12.36
CA ASN A 97 -6.32 -26.65 13.22
C ASN A 97 -5.89 -26.11 14.60
N GLN A 98 -5.29 -24.93 14.65
CA GLN A 98 -4.97 -24.24 15.89
C GLN A 98 -6.24 -23.93 16.69
N LEU A 99 -7.26 -23.37 16.05
CA LEU A 99 -8.54 -23.07 16.70
C LEU A 99 -9.20 -24.34 17.25
N LYS A 100 -9.15 -25.46 16.52
CA LYS A 100 -9.64 -26.76 17.03
C LYS A 100 -8.89 -27.20 18.29
N SER A 101 -7.57 -27.07 18.32
CA SER A 101 -6.77 -27.41 19.50
C SER A 101 -7.06 -26.50 20.70
N GLU A 102 -7.27 -25.21 20.48
CA GLU A 102 -7.64 -24.26 21.53
C GLU A 102 -9.03 -24.56 22.11
N VAL A 103 -10.01 -24.84 21.23
CA VAL A 103 -11.36 -25.26 21.65
C VAL A 103 -11.31 -26.56 22.46
N GLN A 104 -10.46 -27.51 22.06
CA GLN A 104 -10.25 -28.73 22.82
C GLN A 104 -9.66 -28.44 24.20
N TYR A 105 -8.66 -27.56 24.30
CA TYR A 105 -8.05 -27.18 25.57
C TYR A 105 -9.07 -26.50 26.51
N ILE A 106 -9.92 -25.64 25.97
CA ILE A 106 -11.02 -25.00 26.72
C ILE A 106 -12.01 -26.05 27.22
N GLN A 107 -12.35 -27.03 26.39
CA GLN A 107 -13.28 -28.09 26.77
C GLN A 107 -12.68 -29.03 27.84
N GLU A 108 -11.39 -29.32 27.76
CA GLU A 108 -10.66 -30.08 28.78
C GLU A 108 -10.59 -29.31 30.10
N ALA A 109 -10.23 -28.02 30.06
CA ALA A 109 -10.23 -27.15 31.25
C ALA A 109 -11.62 -27.06 31.89
N ARG A 110 -12.68 -26.94 31.08
CA ARG A 110 -14.07 -26.98 31.54
C ARG A 110 -14.38 -28.30 32.25
N ASN A 111 -14.00 -29.43 31.68
CA ASN A 111 -14.23 -30.74 32.29
C ASN A 111 -13.45 -30.90 33.60
N CYS A 112 -12.20 -30.43 33.67
CA CYS A 112 -11.40 -30.43 34.90
C CYS A 112 -12.04 -29.58 36.00
N LEU A 113 -12.49 -28.37 35.66
CA LEU A 113 -13.20 -27.49 36.61
C LEU A 113 -14.54 -28.07 37.04
N GLN A 114 -15.26 -28.74 36.13
CA GLN A 114 -16.50 -29.42 36.46
C GLN A 114 -16.26 -30.58 37.42
N LYS A 115 -15.23 -31.39 37.20
CA LYS A 115 -14.84 -32.48 38.10
C LYS A 115 -14.41 -31.97 39.47
N LEU A 116 -13.63 -30.88 39.51
CA LEU A 116 -13.27 -30.21 40.77
C LEU A 116 -14.51 -29.71 41.52
N ARG A 117 -15.48 -29.14 40.81
CA ARG A 117 -16.75 -28.69 41.40
C ARG A 117 -17.55 -29.86 41.97
N GLU A 118 -17.62 -30.99 41.27
CA GLU A 118 -18.27 -32.22 41.72
C GLU A 118 -17.54 -32.84 42.93
N ASP A 119 -16.20 -32.82 42.94
CA ASP A 119 -15.38 -33.28 44.07
C ASP A 119 -15.58 -32.39 45.32
N ILE A 120 -15.67 -31.07 45.15
CA ILE A 120 -15.97 -30.15 46.26
C ILE A 120 -17.40 -30.35 46.75
N SER A 121 -18.38 -30.49 45.84
CA SER A 121 -19.78 -30.69 46.20
C SER A 121 -19.99 -32.02 46.93
N SER A 122 -19.35 -33.10 46.46
CA SER A 122 -19.42 -34.42 47.09
C SER A 122 -18.68 -34.48 48.43
N LYS A 123 -17.61 -33.69 48.61
CA LYS A 123 -16.98 -33.50 49.92
C LYS A 123 -17.86 -32.71 50.88
N LEU A 124 -18.52 -31.65 50.43
CA LEU A 124 -19.40 -30.83 51.26
C LEU A 124 -20.66 -31.61 51.68
N ASP A 125 -21.24 -32.43 50.78
CA ASP A 125 -22.37 -33.30 51.08
C ASP A 125 -21.98 -34.48 52.00
N ARG A 126 -20.72 -34.92 52.01
CA ARG A 126 -20.20 -35.93 52.97
C ARG A 126 -19.87 -35.32 54.34
N ASP A 127 -19.31 -34.12 54.40
CA ASP A 127 -18.96 -33.43 55.66
C ASP A 127 -20.18 -32.96 56.47
N LEU A 128 -21.34 -32.79 55.84
CA LEU A 128 -22.60 -32.50 56.54
C LEU A 128 -23.21 -33.74 57.23
N GLY A 129 -22.70 -34.94 56.95
CA GLY A 129 -23.17 -36.21 57.51
C GLY A 129 -22.29 -36.84 58.59
N ASP A 130 -20.98 -36.58 58.60
CA ASP A 130 -20.04 -37.25 59.51
C ASP A 130 -19.02 -36.27 60.13
N SER A 131 -19.03 -36.21 61.48
CA SER A 131 -17.91 -35.81 62.36
C SER A 131 -17.61 -34.30 62.49
N LEU A 132 -17.70 -33.59 63.63
CA LEU A 132 -17.65 -33.93 65.07
C LEU A 132 -16.50 -34.86 65.49
N HIS A 133 -15.29 -34.65 64.97
CA HIS A 133 -14.05 -35.12 65.57
C HIS A 133 -12.83 -34.48 64.89
N GLN A 134 -12.49 -33.26 65.32
CA GLN A 134 -11.20 -32.65 65.00
C GLN A 134 -10.21 -33.02 66.11
N GLN A 135 -9.44 -34.08 65.85
CA GLN A 135 -8.31 -34.51 66.65
C GLN A 135 -7.10 -33.62 66.29
N GLU A 136 -6.73 -32.72 67.20
CA GLU A 136 -5.45 -32.02 67.14
C GLU A 136 -4.29 -32.99 67.35
N ILE A 137 -3.37 -33.03 66.39
CA ILE A 137 -2.14 -33.82 66.43
C ILE A 137 -1.15 -33.08 67.32
N GLN A 138 -1.05 -33.53 68.58
CA GLN A 138 -0.06 -33.10 69.55
C GLN A 138 1.27 -33.82 69.25
N VAL A 139 2.22 -33.11 68.64
CA VAL A 139 3.60 -33.58 68.44
C VAL A 139 4.35 -33.46 69.77
N VAL A 140 4.49 -34.60 70.46
CA VAL A 140 5.33 -34.75 71.66
C VAL A 140 6.78 -34.94 71.22
N LEU A 141 7.62 -33.96 71.54
CA LEU A 141 9.07 -33.99 71.36
C LEU A 141 9.70 -34.60 72.63
N GLU A 142 10.06 -35.88 72.57
CA GLU A 142 10.72 -36.60 73.67
C GLU A 142 12.24 -36.35 73.61
N LYS A 143 12.82 -35.82 74.70
CA LYS A 143 14.28 -35.69 74.91
C LYS A 143 14.79 -36.85 75.76
N PRO A 144 16.03 -37.32 75.54
CA PRO A 144 16.55 -38.50 76.23
C PRO A 144 17.08 -38.18 77.64
N ASN A 145 16.84 -39.13 78.54
CA ASN A 145 17.34 -39.20 79.91
C ASN A 145 18.87 -39.10 80.01
N GLY A 146 19.35 -38.11 80.76
CA GLY A 146 20.72 -38.02 81.25
C GLY A 146 20.83 -38.58 82.67
N PHE A 147 21.81 -39.45 82.87
CA PHE A 147 22.19 -40.09 84.13
C PHE A 147 22.51 -39.11 85.27
N SER A 148 22.01 -39.37 86.48
CA SER A 148 22.74 -39.11 87.72
C SER A 148 22.33 -40.06 88.86
N GLN A 149 23.24 -40.98 89.17
CA GLN A 149 23.74 -41.32 90.52
C GLN A 149 22.84 -40.85 91.69
N SER A 150 22.31 -41.72 92.57
CA SER A 150 23.02 -42.38 93.69
C SER A 150 22.06 -43.37 94.40
N PRO A 151 22.52 -44.48 95.01
CA PRO A 151 21.66 -45.31 95.86
C PRO A 151 21.49 -44.70 97.26
N PRO A 152 20.34 -44.93 97.95
CA PRO A 152 20.21 -44.55 99.35
C PRO A 152 21.05 -45.48 100.22
N ALA A 153 21.97 -44.90 100.99
CA ALA A 153 22.64 -45.56 102.10
C ALA A 153 21.59 -45.95 103.16
N LEU A 154 21.42 -47.26 103.37
CA LEU A 154 20.78 -47.82 104.56
C LEU A 154 21.72 -48.88 105.14
N CYS A 155 22.63 -48.42 106.00
CA CYS A 155 23.22 -49.26 107.04
C CYS A 155 22.48 -48.96 108.34
N GLY A 156 21.77 -49.96 108.86
CA GLY A 156 21.13 -49.98 110.17
C GLY A 156 21.19 -51.39 110.74
N SER A 157 22.35 -51.70 111.34
CA SER A 157 22.63 -52.67 112.41
C SER A 157 21.64 -53.81 112.73
N SER A 158 22.15 -55.03 112.47
CA SER A 158 22.18 -56.26 113.29
C SER A 158 21.32 -56.38 114.57
N PRO A 159 20.55 -57.47 114.75
CA PRO A 159 20.25 -58.03 116.07
C PRO A 159 21.26 -59.12 116.47
N GLU A 160 21.48 -59.20 117.77
CA GLU A 160 22.39 -60.12 118.46
C GLU A 160 21.93 -61.59 118.37
N VAL A 161 22.93 -62.44 118.08
CA VAL A 161 23.19 -63.80 118.57
C VAL A 161 22.08 -64.49 119.38
N ASP A 162 21.60 -65.65 118.92
CA ASP A 162 21.65 -66.88 119.74
C ASP A 162 21.46 -68.19 118.92
N ILE A 163 22.42 -69.10 119.08
CA ILE A 163 22.45 -70.55 118.82
C ILE A 163 22.00 -71.08 117.43
N GLY A 164 22.98 -71.47 116.60
CA GLY A 164 22.73 -72.39 115.48
C GLY A 164 23.81 -72.46 114.39
N ILE A 165 25.04 -72.84 114.70
CA ILE A 165 26.23 -72.88 113.80
C ILE A 165 26.02 -73.69 112.48
N ASN A 166 24.93 -74.46 112.37
CA ASN A 166 24.57 -75.22 111.17
C ASN A 166 23.68 -74.43 110.17
N GLU A 167 22.93 -73.43 110.63
CA GLU A 167 22.04 -72.62 109.77
C GLU A 167 22.81 -71.52 109.01
N ASP A 168 23.91 -71.00 109.56
CA ASP A 168 24.73 -69.93 108.96
C ASP A 168 25.53 -70.37 107.73
N VAL A 169 26.08 -71.59 107.74
CA VAL A 169 26.82 -72.16 106.59
C VAL A 169 25.86 -72.44 105.43
N GLU A 170 24.66 -72.93 105.75
CA GLU A 170 23.61 -73.08 104.75
C GLU A 170 23.08 -71.74 104.23
N SER A 171 22.93 -70.74 105.11
CA SER A 171 22.53 -69.38 104.76
C SER A 171 23.53 -68.71 103.81
N LEU A 172 24.83 -68.82 104.08
CA LEU A 172 25.89 -68.31 103.20
C LEU A 172 25.92 -69.05 101.86
N ARG A 173 25.76 -70.39 101.87
CA ARG A 173 25.69 -71.18 100.64
C ARG A 173 24.46 -70.82 99.80
N LYS A 174 23.31 -70.53 100.43
CA LYS A 174 22.10 -70.02 99.76
C LYS A 174 22.36 -68.62 99.19
N SER A 175 22.97 -67.73 99.97
CA SER A 175 23.36 -66.37 99.55
C SER A 175 24.29 -66.35 98.34
N VAL A 176 25.32 -67.19 98.31
CA VAL A 176 26.25 -67.31 97.18
C VAL A 176 25.53 -67.84 95.93
N LYS A 177 24.63 -68.82 96.07
CA LYS A 177 23.82 -69.32 94.95
C LYS A 177 22.88 -68.24 94.41
N ASP A 178 22.25 -67.47 95.28
CA ASP A 178 21.37 -66.36 94.89
C ASP A 178 22.15 -65.23 94.18
N LEU A 179 23.37 -64.93 94.64
CA LEU A 179 24.26 -63.96 93.98
C LEU A 179 24.71 -64.45 92.59
N LEU A 180 25.08 -65.72 92.45
CA LEU A 180 25.41 -66.34 91.16
C LEU A 180 24.20 -66.30 90.20
N ALA A 181 23.01 -66.63 90.68
CA ALA A 181 21.79 -66.55 89.88
C ALA A 181 21.48 -65.10 89.46
N LYS A 182 21.68 -64.12 90.34
CA LYS A 182 21.54 -62.69 90.03
C LYS A 182 22.56 -62.22 88.98
N LEU A 183 23.83 -62.65 89.08
CA LEU A 183 24.87 -62.32 88.10
C LEU A 183 24.52 -62.92 86.72
N GLN A 184 24.13 -64.20 86.70
CA GLN A 184 23.76 -64.90 85.48
C GLN A 184 22.51 -64.28 84.82
N GLU A 185 21.53 -63.85 85.61
CA GLU A 185 20.36 -63.14 85.11
C GLU A 185 20.70 -61.72 84.61
N ALA A 186 21.59 -60.99 85.27
CA ALA A 186 22.06 -59.69 84.80
C ALA A 186 22.85 -59.81 83.48
N GLU A 187 23.71 -60.83 83.34
CA GLU A 187 24.41 -61.14 82.10
C GLU A 187 23.43 -61.47 80.97
N ARG A 188 22.42 -62.31 81.25
CA ARG A 188 21.35 -62.63 80.29
C ARG A 188 20.59 -61.38 79.85
N ARG A 189 20.28 -60.45 80.78
CA ARG A 189 19.63 -59.17 80.46
C ARG A 189 20.52 -58.30 79.58
N HIS A 190 21.79 -58.11 79.92
CA HIS A 190 22.71 -57.34 79.09
C HIS A 190 22.88 -57.94 77.70
N GLN A 191 22.93 -59.27 77.57
CA GLN A 191 22.97 -59.93 76.27
C GLN A 191 21.68 -59.67 75.47
N SER A 192 20.52 -59.74 76.11
CA SER A 192 19.22 -59.40 75.52
C SER A 192 19.16 -57.93 75.07
N ASP A 193 19.60 -57.01 75.92
CA ASP A 193 19.61 -55.57 75.64
C ASP A 193 20.56 -55.25 74.50
N ARG A 194 21.75 -55.88 74.45
CA ARG A 194 22.71 -55.72 73.35
C ARG A 194 22.09 -56.14 72.01
N VAL A 195 21.39 -57.28 71.98
CA VAL A 195 20.70 -57.75 70.78
C VAL A 195 19.55 -56.79 70.40
N ALA A 196 18.78 -56.30 71.37
CA ALA A 196 17.73 -55.31 71.11
C ALA A 196 18.29 -54.00 70.54
N PHE A 197 19.43 -53.52 71.07
CA PHE A 197 20.13 -52.36 70.54
C PHE A 197 20.69 -52.60 69.13
N GLU A 198 21.23 -53.79 68.86
CA GLU A 198 21.74 -54.14 67.53
C GLU A 198 20.61 -54.19 66.49
N VAL A 199 19.43 -54.71 66.85
CA VAL A 199 18.23 -54.72 65.99
C VAL A 199 17.75 -53.29 65.71
N THR A 200 17.65 -52.44 66.74
CA THR A 200 17.20 -51.05 66.58
C THR A 200 18.20 -50.20 65.80
N LEU A 201 19.51 -50.35 66.02
CA LEU A 201 20.55 -49.73 65.21
C LEU A 201 20.47 -50.17 63.74
N SER A 202 20.31 -51.47 63.50
CA SER A 202 20.16 -52.01 62.14
C SER A 202 18.88 -51.51 61.46
N GLN A 203 17.83 -51.23 62.23
CA GLN A 203 16.61 -50.62 61.72
C GLN A 203 16.83 -49.16 61.31
N TYR A 204 17.41 -48.34 62.19
CA TYR A 204 17.71 -46.93 61.87
C TYR A 204 18.68 -46.80 60.70
N GLN A 205 19.66 -47.69 60.59
CA GLN A 205 20.57 -47.72 59.45
C GLN A 205 19.80 -47.97 58.14
N ARG A 206 18.91 -48.96 58.10
CA ARG A 206 18.07 -49.22 56.92
C ARG A 206 17.16 -48.04 56.57
N GLU A 207 16.55 -47.41 57.57
CA GLU A 207 15.70 -46.23 57.36
C GLU A 207 16.50 -45.06 56.80
N ALA A 208 17.71 -44.82 57.30
CA ALA A 208 18.62 -43.80 56.76
C ALA A 208 19.07 -44.11 55.33
N GLU A 209 19.42 -45.36 55.02
CA GLU A 209 19.77 -45.80 53.66
C GLU A 209 18.59 -45.62 52.70
N GLN A 210 17.39 -46.01 53.10
CA GLN A 210 16.17 -45.81 52.30
C GLN A 210 15.88 -44.33 52.07
N SER A 211 16.01 -43.49 53.11
CA SER A 211 15.85 -42.04 52.99
C SER A 211 16.89 -41.43 52.07
N ASN A 212 18.15 -41.87 52.13
CA ASN A 212 19.23 -41.38 51.26
C ASN A 212 18.96 -41.74 49.80
N VAL A 213 18.51 -42.98 49.53
CA VAL A 213 18.16 -43.38 48.16
C VAL A 213 16.93 -42.62 47.64
N ALA A 214 15.96 -42.30 48.50
CA ALA A 214 14.84 -41.44 48.13
C ALA A 214 15.29 -40.00 47.84
N LEU A 215 16.19 -39.45 48.67
CA LEU A 215 16.78 -38.13 48.45
C LEU A 215 17.52 -38.05 47.12
N GLN A 216 18.38 -39.03 46.84
CA GLN A 216 19.16 -39.07 45.60
C GLN A 216 18.27 -39.10 44.35
N ARG A 217 17.14 -39.83 44.38
CA ARG A 217 16.18 -39.82 43.27
C ARG A 217 15.53 -38.44 43.08
N GLU A 218 15.25 -37.72 44.17
CA GLU A 218 14.69 -36.38 44.06
C GLU A 218 15.74 -35.37 43.61
N GLU A 219 17.00 -35.52 44.01
CA GLU A 219 18.13 -34.75 43.48
C GLU A 219 18.27 -34.94 41.96
N ASP A 220 18.29 -36.18 41.46
CA ASP A 220 18.34 -36.48 40.02
C ASP A 220 17.16 -35.83 39.27
N ARG A 221 15.96 -35.84 39.87
CA ARG A 221 14.77 -35.19 39.28
C ARG A 221 14.91 -33.68 39.27
N VAL A 222 15.47 -33.07 40.30
CA VAL A 222 15.74 -31.63 40.35
C VAL A 222 16.77 -31.26 39.29
N GLU A 223 17.86 -32.00 39.15
CA GLU A 223 18.87 -31.76 38.10
C GLU A 223 18.25 -31.85 36.70
N GLN A 224 17.38 -32.84 36.45
CA GLN A 224 16.64 -32.94 35.18
C GLN A 224 15.74 -31.70 34.95
N ARG A 225 15.02 -31.26 35.98
CA ARG A 225 14.17 -30.05 35.89
C ARG A 225 15.01 -28.79 35.68
N GLU A 226 16.16 -28.66 36.32
CA GLU A 226 17.08 -27.54 36.11
C GLU A 226 17.62 -27.49 34.68
N ALA A 227 17.95 -28.65 34.11
CA ALA A 227 18.33 -28.75 32.69
C ALA A 227 17.18 -28.33 31.75
N GLU A 228 15.95 -28.78 32.01
CA GLU A 228 14.75 -28.38 31.26
C GLU A 228 14.51 -26.87 31.35
N VAL A 229 14.62 -26.29 32.55
CA VAL A 229 14.48 -24.83 32.78
C VAL A 229 15.58 -24.07 32.03
N GLY A 230 16.83 -24.54 32.06
CA GLY A 230 17.94 -23.95 31.32
C GLY A 230 17.72 -23.96 29.80
N GLU A 231 17.16 -25.04 29.24
CA GLU A 231 16.75 -25.08 27.83
C GLU A 231 15.65 -24.07 27.51
N LEU A 232 14.62 -23.99 28.35
CA LEU A 232 13.53 -23.03 28.18
C LEU A 232 14.03 -21.59 28.24
N GLN A 233 14.91 -21.26 29.18
CA GLN A 233 15.53 -19.94 29.28
C GLN A 233 16.34 -19.60 28.04
N ARG A 234 17.15 -20.54 27.52
CA ARG A 234 17.89 -20.33 26.25
C ARG A 234 16.96 -20.07 25.08
N ARG A 235 15.86 -20.84 24.95
CA ARG A 235 14.86 -20.64 23.90
C ARG A 235 14.14 -19.30 24.04
N ALA A 236 13.79 -18.90 25.26
CA ALA A 236 13.15 -17.62 25.54
C ALA A 236 14.06 -16.43 25.18
N LEU A 237 15.34 -16.48 25.54
CA LEU A 237 16.32 -15.46 25.17
C LEU A 237 16.51 -15.37 23.66
N ALA A 238 16.62 -16.52 22.97
CA ALA A 238 16.71 -16.54 21.51
C ALA A 238 15.48 -15.88 20.86
N MET A 239 14.28 -16.22 21.33
CA MET A 239 13.03 -15.60 20.86
C MET A 239 12.99 -14.09 21.13
N GLU A 240 13.46 -13.64 22.29
CA GLU A 240 13.53 -12.21 22.60
C GLU A 240 14.49 -11.46 21.68
N THR A 241 15.66 -12.02 21.38
CA THR A 241 16.59 -11.42 20.42
C THR A 241 16.03 -11.39 19.00
N GLU A 242 15.33 -12.44 18.57
CA GLU A 242 14.64 -12.47 17.27
C GLU A 242 13.51 -11.44 17.23
N HIS A 243 12.71 -11.33 18.29
CA HIS A 243 11.66 -10.33 18.42
C HIS A 243 12.21 -8.91 18.30
N GLN A 244 13.30 -8.60 19.00
CA GLN A 244 13.97 -7.31 18.90
C GLN A 244 14.50 -7.04 17.48
N ALA A 245 15.09 -8.04 16.83
CA ALA A 245 15.57 -7.93 15.45
C ALA A 245 14.42 -7.71 14.45
N LEU A 246 13.28 -8.39 14.63
CA LEU A 246 12.08 -8.18 13.82
C LEU A 246 11.51 -6.77 14.01
N LEU A 247 11.45 -6.27 15.25
CA LEU A 247 11.04 -4.88 15.51
C LEU A 247 11.98 -3.87 14.86
N ALA A 248 13.29 -4.10 14.83
CA ALA A 248 14.23 -3.26 14.11
C ALA A 248 13.94 -3.26 12.60
N LYS A 249 13.74 -4.44 11.99
CA LYS A 249 13.39 -4.57 10.57
C LYS A 249 12.06 -3.91 10.21
N VAL A 250 11.06 -3.97 11.09
CA VAL A 250 9.78 -3.28 10.89
C VAL A 250 10.00 -1.76 10.85
N ARG A 251 10.77 -1.22 11.80
CA ARG A 251 11.11 0.22 11.83
C ARG A 251 11.89 0.65 10.58
N GLU A 252 12.87 -0.15 10.15
CA GLU A 252 13.61 0.10 8.91
C GLU A 252 12.67 0.11 7.69
N GLY A 253 11.73 -0.85 7.62
CA GLY A 253 10.71 -0.90 6.58
C GLY A 253 9.76 0.30 6.61
N GLU A 254 9.35 0.77 7.78
CA GLU A 254 8.53 1.97 7.94
C GLU A 254 9.26 3.23 7.46
N MET A 255 10.55 3.39 7.81
CA MET A 255 11.37 4.49 7.31
C MET A 255 11.51 4.45 5.79
N ALA A 256 11.82 3.28 5.21
CA ALA A 256 11.94 3.12 3.76
C ALA A 256 10.61 3.41 3.04
N LEU A 257 9.47 3.02 3.63
CA LEU A 257 8.14 3.34 3.09
C LEU A 257 7.86 4.85 3.14
N GLU A 258 8.28 5.54 4.19
CA GLU A 258 8.11 6.98 4.32
C GLU A 258 8.98 7.75 3.31
N GLU A 259 10.23 7.33 3.11
CA GLU A 259 11.11 7.87 2.06
C GLU A 259 10.54 7.66 0.66
N LEU A 260 9.92 6.50 0.40
CA LEU A 260 9.27 6.24 -0.89
C LEU A 260 8.04 7.14 -1.08
N ARG A 261 7.28 7.42 -0.02
CA ARG A 261 6.14 8.35 -0.07
C ARG A 261 6.58 9.78 -0.35
N SER A 262 7.66 10.26 0.29
CA SER A 262 8.19 11.60 0.00
C SER A 262 8.70 11.69 -1.43
N SER A 263 9.45 10.68 -1.91
CA SER A 263 9.91 10.61 -3.30
C SER A 263 8.75 10.54 -4.30
N HIS A 264 7.67 9.83 -3.98
CA HIS A 264 6.46 9.80 -4.81
C HIS A 264 5.79 11.19 -4.87
N ALA A 265 5.75 11.93 -3.76
CA ALA A 265 5.22 13.29 -3.75
C ALA A 265 6.06 14.22 -4.65
N ASP A 266 7.39 14.10 -4.61
CA ASP A 266 8.29 14.85 -5.49
C ASP A 266 8.08 14.46 -6.97
N CYS A 267 8.00 13.16 -7.27
CA CYS A 267 7.69 12.66 -8.62
C CYS A 267 6.36 13.20 -9.15
N GLN A 268 5.34 13.29 -8.28
CA GLN A 268 4.03 13.85 -8.63
C GLN A 268 4.14 15.35 -8.94
N ALA A 269 4.87 16.11 -8.13
CA ALA A 269 5.10 17.53 -8.39
C ALA A 269 5.85 17.76 -9.72
N GLU A 270 6.87 16.95 -10.02
CA GLU A 270 7.56 17.00 -11.32
C GLU A 270 6.64 16.61 -12.49
N ARG A 271 5.74 15.64 -12.30
CA ARG A 271 4.74 15.26 -13.30
C ARG A 271 3.76 16.40 -13.58
N GLU A 272 3.33 17.12 -12.56
CA GLU A 272 2.47 18.30 -12.71
C GLU A 272 3.18 19.44 -13.44
N LYS A 273 4.45 19.71 -13.09
CA LYS A 273 5.29 20.67 -13.83
C LYS A 273 5.43 20.27 -15.30
N ALA A 274 5.72 19.00 -15.58
CA ALA A 274 5.80 18.50 -16.95
C ALA A 274 4.49 18.70 -17.72
N ALA A 275 3.35 18.39 -17.10
CA ALA A 275 2.03 18.60 -17.72
C ALA A 275 1.75 20.09 -18.00
N THR A 276 2.17 21.00 -17.11
CA THR A 276 2.04 22.44 -17.37
C THR A 276 2.90 22.90 -18.55
N LEU A 277 4.15 22.43 -18.63
CA LEU A 277 5.05 22.72 -19.74
C LEU A 277 4.54 22.14 -21.06
N GLU A 278 3.97 20.93 -21.06
CA GLU A 278 3.35 20.34 -22.24
C GLU A 278 2.18 21.19 -22.76
N LYS A 279 1.35 21.72 -21.85
CA LYS A 279 0.26 22.64 -22.21
C LYS A 279 0.80 23.94 -22.82
N GLU A 280 1.86 24.51 -22.24
CA GLU A 280 2.51 25.70 -22.81
C GLU A 280 3.11 25.44 -24.19
N VAL A 281 3.78 24.29 -24.37
CA VAL A 281 4.32 23.87 -25.68
C VAL A 281 3.21 23.69 -26.71
N ALA A 282 2.07 23.10 -26.33
CA ALA A 282 0.91 22.99 -27.21
C ALA A 282 0.38 24.37 -27.62
N GLY A 283 0.21 25.31 -26.67
CA GLY A 283 -0.22 26.67 -26.96
C GLY A 283 0.77 27.44 -27.85
N LEU A 284 2.07 27.24 -27.65
CA LEU A 284 3.09 27.82 -28.53
C LEU A 284 3.04 27.23 -29.95
N ARG A 285 2.80 25.92 -30.09
CA ARG A 285 2.61 25.27 -31.40
C ARG A 285 1.41 25.84 -32.14
N GLU A 286 0.29 26.06 -31.46
CA GLU A 286 -0.90 26.71 -32.03
C GLU A 286 -0.60 28.15 -32.48
N LYS A 287 0.10 28.93 -31.66
CA LYS A 287 0.52 30.30 -32.02
C LYS A 287 1.43 30.32 -33.25
N ILE A 288 2.38 29.39 -33.34
CA ILE A 288 3.23 29.24 -34.53
C ILE A 288 2.37 28.90 -35.75
N HIS A 289 1.41 28.00 -35.62
CA HIS A 289 0.51 27.62 -36.71
C HIS A 289 -0.31 28.82 -37.22
N HIS A 290 -0.90 29.61 -36.31
CA HIS A 290 -1.63 30.83 -36.70
C HIS A 290 -0.74 31.88 -37.38
N LEU A 291 0.50 32.05 -36.91
CA LEU A 291 1.46 32.95 -37.54
C LEU A 291 1.82 32.48 -38.97
N ASP A 292 1.98 31.18 -39.18
CA ASP A 292 2.26 30.60 -40.50
C ASP A 292 1.09 30.82 -41.48
N ASP A 293 -0.15 30.67 -41.02
CA ASP A 293 -1.34 30.97 -41.84
C ASP A 293 -1.44 32.44 -42.23
N MET A 294 -1.15 33.34 -41.27
CA MET A 294 -1.10 34.78 -41.55
C MET A 294 0.02 35.10 -42.57
N LEU A 295 1.18 34.48 -42.42
CA LEU A 295 2.29 34.64 -43.35
C LEU A 295 1.91 34.17 -44.76
N LYS A 296 1.30 32.98 -44.89
CA LYS A 296 0.80 32.46 -46.17
C LYS A 296 -0.25 33.37 -46.81
N SER A 297 -1.16 33.94 -46.01
CA SER A 297 -2.16 34.91 -46.48
C SER A 297 -1.50 36.19 -47.01
N GLN A 298 -0.55 36.74 -46.26
CA GLN A 298 0.24 37.91 -46.70
C GLN A 298 1.04 37.62 -47.96
N GLN A 299 1.71 36.47 -48.05
CA GLN A 299 2.43 36.03 -49.24
C GLN A 299 1.50 35.93 -50.46
N ARG A 300 0.29 35.37 -50.29
CA ARG A 300 -0.71 35.31 -51.36
C ARG A 300 -1.13 36.70 -51.84
N LYS A 301 -1.34 37.64 -50.91
CA LYS A 301 -1.67 39.03 -51.24
C LYS A 301 -0.56 39.72 -52.01
N VAL A 302 0.71 39.54 -51.61
CA VAL A 302 1.86 40.10 -52.34
C VAL A 302 1.96 39.50 -53.74
N ARG A 303 1.76 38.19 -53.90
CA ARG A 303 1.72 37.55 -55.23
C ARG A 303 0.64 38.17 -56.13
N GLN A 304 -0.57 38.37 -55.60
CA GLN A 304 -1.65 39.05 -56.32
C GLN A 304 -1.29 40.50 -56.70
N MET A 305 -0.64 41.24 -55.80
CA MET A 305 -0.18 42.60 -56.10
C MET A 305 0.89 42.62 -57.21
N ILE A 306 1.83 41.66 -57.20
CA ILE A 306 2.83 41.51 -58.25
C ILE A 306 2.16 41.21 -59.59
N GLU A 307 1.19 40.30 -59.62
CA GLU A 307 0.42 39.94 -60.82
C GLU A 307 -0.35 41.15 -61.37
N GLN A 308 -1.04 41.90 -60.50
CA GLN A 308 -1.73 43.14 -60.91
C GLN A 308 -0.77 44.18 -61.49
N LEU A 309 0.41 44.34 -60.90
CA LEU A 309 1.43 45.27 -61.37
C LEU A 309 2.00 44.83 -62.73
N GLN A 310 2.24 43.53 -62.92
CA GLN A 310 2.68 42.97 -64.20
C GLN A 310 1.64 43.18 -65.31
N ASN A 311 0.36 42.93 -65.01
CA ASN A 311 -0.74 43.19 -65.95
C ASN A 311 -0.82 44.67 -66.34
N SER A 312 -0.73 45.58 -65.35
CA SER A 312 -0.73 47.02 -65.60
C SER A 312 0.46 47.45 -66.46
N LYS A 313 1.67 46.91 -66.18
CA LYS A 313 2.86 47.15 -66.99
C LYS A 313 2.67 46.72 -68.45
N ALA A 314 2.10 45.55 -68.70
CA ALA A 314 1.82 45.06 -70.05
C ALA A 314 0.84 45.99 -70.80
N VAL A 315 -0.20 46.47 -70.13
CA VAL A 315 -1.16 47.45 -70.69
C VAL A 315 -0.46 48.78 -71.03
N ILE A 316 0.41 49.28 -70.15
CA ILE A 316 1.18 50.50 -70.40
C ILE A 316 2.09 50.31 -71.62
N GLN A 317 2.82 49.19 -71.69
CA GLN A 317 3.68 48.88 -72.85
C GLN A 317 2.91 48.82 -74.16
N SER A 318 1.71 48.23 -74.17
CA SER A 318 0.84 48.23 -75.36
C SER A 318 0.40 49.64 -75.77
N LYS A 319 0.09 50.51 -74.81
CA LYS A 319 -0.25 51.92 -75.08
C LYS A 319 0.96 52.70 -75.58
N ASP A 320 2.14 52.47 -75.02
CA ASP A 320 3.39 53.12 -75.46
C ASP A 320 3.74 52.73 -76.90
N ALA A 321 3.54 51.47 -77.28
CA ALA A 321 3.69 51.02 -78.67
C ALA A 321 2.71 51.74 -79.61
N ALA A 322 1.42 51.83 -79.25
CA ALA A 322 0.44 52.56 -80.05
C ALA A 322 0.76 54.06 -80.16
N ILE A 323 1.26 54.68 -79.08
CA ILE A 323 1.73 56.08 -79.11
C ILE A 323 2.91 56.22 -80.08
N GLN A 324 3.84 55.26 -80.09
CA GLN A 324 4.99 55.28 -80.98
C GLN A 324 4.58 55.15 -82.46
N GLU A 325 3.65 54.23 -82.78
CA GLU A 325 3.08 54.11 -84.13
C GLU A 325 2.39 55.40 -84.59
N LEU A 326 1.63 56.05 -83.69
CA LEU A 326 1.00 57.34 -83.99
C LEU A 326 2.02 58.44 -84.22
N LYS A 327 3.12 58.48 -83.45
CA LYS A 327 4.21 59.44 -83.66
C LYS A 327 4.88 59.25 -85.02
N GLU A 328 5.13 58.00 -85.42
CA GLU A 328 5.71 57.68 -86.73
C GLU A 328 4.77 58.10 -87.87
N LYS A 329 3.46 57.87 -87.71
CA LYS A 329 2.45 58.33 -88.67
C LYS A 329 2.38 59.85 -88.77
N ILE A 330 2.47 60.56 -87.64
CA ILE A 330 2.54 62.03 -87.63
C ILE A 330 3.81 62.50 -88.36
N ALA A 331 4.98 61.95 -88.05
CA ALA A 331 6.23 62.31 -88.70
C ALA A 331 6.19 62.07 -90.23
N TYR A 332 5.59 60.95 -90.66
CA TYR A 332 5.37 60.67 -92.08
C TYR A 332 4.48 61.73 -92.74
N LEU A 333 3.34 62.06 -92.12
CA LEU A 333 2.42 63.08 -92.62
C LEU A 333 3.03 64.49 -92.59
N GLU A 334 3.88 64.80 -91.60
CA GLU A 334 4.62 66.05 -91.52
C GLU A 334 5.63 66.17 -92.67
N ALA A 335 6.36 65.09 -93.00
CA ALA A 335 7.27 65.06 -94.13
C ALA A 335 6.55 65.18 -95.48
N GLU A 336 5.43 64.47 -95.66
CA GLU A 336 4.57 64.59 -96.85
C GLU A 336 4.01 66.00 -96.99
N ASN A 337 3.52 66.59 -95.89
CA ASN A 337 3.09 67.99 -95.89
C ASN A 337 4.24 68.91 -96.28
N LEU A 338 5.44 68.75 -95.72
CA LEU A 338 6.60 69.56 -96.07
C LEU A 338 6.93 69.46 -97.57
N GLU A 339 6.96 68.27 -98.14
CA GLU A 339 7.18 68.06 -99.59
C GLU A 339 6.12 68.77 -100.44
N LEU A 340 4.85 68.68 -100.06
CA LEU A 340 3.77 69.39 -100.75
C LEU A 340 3.92 70.91 -100.63
N HIS A 341 4.35 71.41 -99.46
CA HIS A 341 4.64 72.84 -99.25
C HIS A 341 5.83 73.29 -100.11
N ASP A 342 6.94 72.56 -100.13
CA ASP A 342 8.11 72.85 -100.97
C ASP A 342 7.71 72.88 -102.46
N ARG A 343 6.89 71.91 -102.90
CA ARG A 343 6.40 71.84 -104.28
C ARG A 343 5.51 73.04 -104.63
N MET A 344 4.67 73.47 -103.70
CA MET A 344 3.83 74.67 -103.84
C MET A 344 4.70 75.93 -103.90
N GLU A 345 5.70 76.06 -103.04
CA GLU A 345 6.65 77.18 -103.04
C GLU A 345 7.42 77.28 -104.36
N HIS A 346 7.90 76.17 -104.91
CA HIS A 346 8.55 76.15 -106.22
C HIS A 346 7.62 76.60 -107.37
N LEU A 347 6.33 76.27 -107.32
CA LEU A 347 5.36 76.75 -108.30
C LEU A 347 5.11 78.26 -108.17
N ILE A 348 5.01 78.75 -106.93
CA ILE A 348 4.91 80.17 -106.62
C ILE A 348 6.16 80.91 -107.10
N GLU A 349 7.35 80.39 -106.82
CA GLU A 349 8.64 80.97 -107.24
C GLU A 349 8.79 80.98 -108.77
N LYS A 350 8.35 79.93 -109.48
CA LYS A 350 8.27 79.93 -110.96
C LYS A 350 7.29 80.98 -111.49
N GLN A 351 6.13 81.15 -110.86
CA GLN A 351 5.18 82.21 -111.23
C GLN A 351 5.77 83.60 -111.01
N ILE A 352 6.51 83.82 -109.92
CA ILE A 352 7.19 85.09 -109.63
C ILE A 352 8.39 85.31 -110.58
N SER A 353 9.14 84.25 -110.92
CA SER A 353 10.31 84.34 -111.81
C SER A 353 9.95 84.53 -113.29
N HIS A 354 8.84 83.96 -113.77
CA HIS A 354 8.25 84.30 -115.08
C HIS A 354 7.39 85.58 -115.04
N GLY A 355 6.97 85.99 -113.86
CA GLY A 355 6.25 87.23 -113.57
C GLY A 355 7.16 88.30 -112.97
N ASN A 356 8.39 88.49 -113.49
CA ASN A 356 9.17 89.69 -113.19
C ASN A 356 8.64 90.90 -113.99
N PHE A 357 7.32 91.13 -113.90
CA PHE A 357 6.73 92.46 -113.97
C PHE A 357 5.55 92.49 -113.00
N SER A 358 5.52 93.56 -112.19
CA SER A 358 4.38 94.03 -111.41
C SER A 358 4.27 93.57 -109.95
N THR A 359 5.01 94.31 -109.12
CA THR A 359 4.60 94.87 -107.82
C THR A 359 3.16 94.63 -107.35
N GLN A 360 3.00 94.32 -106.06
CA GLN A 360 2.49 95.24 -105.02
C GLN A 360 1.59 94.54 -103.97
N ALA A 361 2.02 94.67 -102.70
CA ALA A 361 1.27 94.80 -101.45
C ALA A 361 -0.12 94.14 -101.24
N ARG A 362 -0.32 93.52 -100.06
CA ARG A 362 -0.99 94.14 -98.88
C ARG A 362 -1.80 93.13 -98.02
N ALA A 363 -1.67 93.31 -96.70
CA ALA A 363 -2.63 93.12 -95.58
C ALA A 363 -3.00 91.72 -95.02
N LYS A 364 -2.65 91.58 -93.72
CA LYS A 364 -3.49 91.31 -92.54
C LYS A 364 -4.43 90.09 -92.52
N SER A 365 -4.22 89.23 -91.52
CA SER A 365 -5.31 88.64 -90.72
C SER A 365 -4.82 88.29 -89.32
N GLU A 366 -5.52 88.79 -88.30
CA GLU A 366 -5.41 88.45 -86.88
C GLU A 366 -6.38 87.31 -86.51
N SER A 367 -6.07 86.64 -85.39
CA SER A 367 -6.98 85.84 -84.52
C SER A 367 -7.35 84.44 -85.06
N SER A 368 -7.37 83.35 -84.28
CA SER A 368 -7.69 83.16 -82.86
C SER A 368 -7.31 81.73 -82.45
N GLY A 369 -7.01 81.45 -81.18
CA GLY A 369 -7.09 80.06 -80.67
C GLY A 369 -6.28 79.66 -79.44
N SER A 370 -6.12 80.51 -78.42
CA SER A 370 -5.58 80.07 -77.13
C SER A 370 -6.63 79.25 -76.36
N ILE A 371 -6.63 77.93 -76.54
CA ILE A 371 -7.44 77.00 -75.75
C ILE A 371 -6.86 76.94 -74.33
N ARG A 372 -7.70 77.30 -73.35
CA ARG A 372 -7.42 77.17 -71.91
C ARG A 372 -7.28 75.68 -71.57
N ILE A 373 -6.15 75.32 -70.98
CA ILE A 373 -5.96 74.01 -70.33
C ILE A 373 -6.84 74.00 -69.06
N SER A 374 -7.94 73.27 -69.10
CA SER A 374 -8.72 72.94 -67.91
C SER A 374 -7.91 72.00 -67.00
N LYS A 375 -7.68 72.46 -65.77
CA LYS A 375 -7.11 71.72 -64.64
C LYS A 375 -7.83 70.36 -64.45
N PRO A 376 -7.12 69.24 -64.18
CA PRO A 376 -7.77 67.95 -63.93
C PRO A 376 -8.53 67.97 -62.58
N PRO A 377 -9.61 67.19 -62.42
CA PRO A 377 -10.36 67.13 -61.17
C PRO A 377 -9.51 66.48 -60.07
N SER A 378 -9.45 67.13 -58.91
CA SER A 378 -8.82 66.63 -57.70
C SER A 378 -9.44 65.28 -57.25
N PRO A 379 -8.66 64.35 -56.67
CA PRO A 379 -9.20 63.11 -56.13
C PRO A 379 -10.12 63.38 -54.93
N LYS A 380 -11.28 62.72 -54.89
CA LYS A 380 -12.16 62.67 -53.70
C LYS A 380 -11.38 62.17 -52.48
N PRO A 381 -11.51 62.78 -51.29
CA PRO A 381 -10.93 62.22 -50.08
C PRO A 381 -11.69 60.95 -49.66
N MET A 382 -10.94 59.87 -49.38
CA MET A 382 -11.49 58.63 -48.81
C MET A 382 -11.84 58.83 -47.32
N PRO A 383 -12.84 58.10 -46.79
CA PRO A 383 -13.23 58.23 -45.39
C PRO A 383 -12.12 57.71 -44.47
N LEU A 384 -11.73 58.52 -43.47
CA LEU A 384 -10.89 58.07 -42.38
C LEU A 384 -11.71 57.18 -41.44
N ILE A 385 -11.33 55.91 -41.34
CA ILE A 385 -11.81 55.00 -40.29
C ILE A 385 -11.08 55.41 -39.01
N ARG A 386 -11.81 55.86 -37.99
CA ARG A 386 -11.28 56.01 -36.63
C ARG A 386 -11.30 54.63 -35.97
N VAL A 387 -10.12 54.11 -35.67
CA VAL A 387 -9.97 52.97 -34.76
C VAL A 387 -10.17 53.53 -33.35
N VAL A 388 -11.18 53.02 -32.64
CA VAL A 388 -11.31 53.18 -31.20
C VAL A 388 -10.74 51.91 -30.60
N GLU A 389 -9.62 52.03 -29.89
CA GLU A 389 -9.11 50.95 -29.05
C GLU A 389 -10.10 50.72 -27.89
N THR A 390 -10.50 49.47 -27.73
CA THR A 390 -11.16 48.93 -26.52
C THR A 390 -10.29 47.84 -25.94
#